data_AF-A0A973SIY7-F1
#
_entry.id   AF-A0A973SIY7-F1
#
_cell.length_a   1.000
_cell.length_b   1.000
_cell.length_c   1.000
_cell.angle_alpha   90.00
_cell.angle_beta   90.00
_cell.angle_gamma   90.00
#
_symmetry.space_group_name_H-M   'P 1'
#
loop_
_entity.id
_entity.type
_entity.pdbx_description
1 polymer ?
#
loop_
_entity_poly.entity_id
_entity_poly.type
_entity_poly.pdbx_seq_one_letter_code
_entity_poly.pdbx_strand_id
1 'polypeptide(L)' 'NRATLKKAGFLTRDARATERKKAGLKKARKAPQYSKR' A
#
# COMPACT_ATOMS: atom_id res chain seq x y z
N ASN A 1 -30.80 -1.73 9.67
CA ASN A 1 -29.65 -0.78 9.74
C ASN A 1 -28.30 -1.40 9.40
N ARG A 2 -28.02 -2.68 9.68
CA ARG A 2 -26.72 -3.32 9.29
C ARG A 2 -26.50 -3.46 7.78
N ALA A 3 -27.56 -3.75 7.02
CA ALA A 3 -27.47 -3.97 5.57
C ALA A 3 -26.98 -2.73 4.81
N THR A 4 -27.49 -1.54 5.16
CA THR A 4 -27.09 -0.27 4.55
C THR A 4 -25.64 0.07 4.87
N LEU A 5 -25.22 -0.10 6.13
CA LEU A 5 -23.84 0.17 6.57
C LEU A 5 -22.81 -0.80 5.96
N LYS A 6 -23.18 -2.08 5.78
CA LYS A 6 -22.32 -3.07 5.12
C LYS A 6 -22.18 -2.76 3.62
N LYS A 7 -23.27 -2.40 2.93
CA LYS A 7 -23.24 -2.01 1.52
C LYS A 7 -22.39 -0.76 1.28
N ALA A 8 -22.38 0.16 2.23
CA ALA A 8 -21.55 1.37 2.18
C ALA A 8 -20.08 1.16 2.62
N GLY A 9 -19.70 -0.04 3.08
CA GLY A 9 -18.30 -0.35 3.43
C GLY A 9 -17.81 0.13 4.80
N PHE A 10 -18.68 0.67 5.65
CA PHE A 10 -18.27 1.23 6.96
C PHE A 10 -17.94 0.18 8.03
N LEU A 11 -18.27 -1.09 7.78
CA LEU A 11 -18.05 -2.17 8.74
C LEU A 11 -16.72 -2.91 8.51
N THR A 12 -15.95 -2.56 7.49
CA THR A 12 -14.63 -3.16 7.21
C THR A 12 -13.53 -2.27 7.74
N ARG A 13 -12.53 -2.86 8.40
CA ARG A 13 -11.30 -2.13 8.74
C ARG A 13 -10.38 -2.07 7.54
N ASP A 14 -9.68 -0.95 7.41
CA ASP A 14 -8.64 -0.77 6.40
C ASP A 14 -7.43 -1.65 6.74
N ALA A 15 -7.03 -2.49 5.78
CA ALA A 15 -5.91 -3.40 5.91
C ALA A 15 -4.58 -2.79 5.43
N ARG A 16 -4.57 -1.54 4.95
CA ARG A 16 -3.36 -0.89 4.45
C ARG A 16 -2.30 -0.81 5.55
N ALA A 17 -1.11 -1.25 5.19
CA ALA A 17 0.08 -1.18 6.04
C ALA A 17 1.25 -0.58 5.25
N THR A 18 2.21 0.02 5.96
CA THR A 18 3.43 0.52 5.32
C THR A 18 4.26 -0.63 4.78
N GLU A 19 4.57 -0.59 3.49
CA GLU A 19 5.46 -1.58 2.90
C GLU A 19 6.91 -1.38 3.37
N ARG A 20 7.61 -2.49 3.64
CA ARG A 20 9.02 -2.47 4.06
C ARG A 20 9.95 -1.96 2.96
N LYS A 21 10.99 -1.21 3.33
CA LYS A 21 12.13 -0.88 2.45
C LYS A 21 12.93 -2.15 2.12
N LYS A 22 13.13 -2.43 0.83
CA LYS A 22 13.99 -3.52 0.35
C LYS A 22 15.42 -3.01 0.10
N ALA A 23 16.40 -3.91 0.24
CA ALA A 23 17.81 -3.58 0.01
C ALA A 23 18.02 -3.09 -1.44
N GLY A 24 18.92 -2.13 -1.63
CA GLY A 24 19.20 -1.51 -2.93
C GLY A 24 18.15 -0.50 -3.42
N LEU A 25 16.99 -0.37 -2.75
CA LEU A 25 15.96 0.61 -3.11
C LEU A 25 16.02 1.87 -2.24
N LYS A 26 15.64 3.02 -2.82
CA LYS A 26 15.52 4.31 -2.12
C LYS A 26 14.31 4.34 -1.17
N LYS A 27 13.22 3.65 -1.53
CA LYS A 27 11.99 3.43 -0.73
C LYS A 27 11.43 2.02 -0.98
N ALA A 28 10.29 1.64 -0.40
CA ALA A 28 9.67 0.31 -0.55
C ALA A 28 9.64 -0.23 -1.99
N ARG A 29 9.36 0.64 -2.97
CA ARG A 29 9.30 0.30 -4.40
C ARG A 29 10.16 1.20 -5.30
N LYS A 30 10.85 2.22 -4.76
CA LYS A 30 11.58 3.21 -5.56
C LYS A 30 13.01 2.74 -5.85
N ALA A 31 13.26 2.27 -7.08
CA ALA A 31 14.60 1.91 -7.54
C ALA A 31 15.48 3.15 -7.81
N PRO A 32 16.81 3.03 -7.65
CA PRO A 32 17.73 4.01 -8.20
C PRO A 32 17.66 4.00 -9.74
N GLN A 33 17.90 5.16 -10.36
CA GLN A 33 18.02 5.25 -11.80
C GLN A 33 19.39 4.70 -12.24
N TYR A 34 19.40 3.93 -13.32
CA TYR A 34 20.62 3.41 -13.95
C TYR A 34 20.77 4.04 -15.33
N SER A 35 21.96 4.54 -15.64
CA SER A 35 22.36 4.91 -17.00
C SER A 35 23.39 3.90 -17.50
N LYS A 36 23.15 3.29 -18.66
CA LYS A 36 24.17 2.51 -19.35
C LYS A 36 25.32 3.43 -19.75
N ARG A 37 26.55 2.89 -19.73
CA ARG A 37 27.74 3.55 -20.26
C ARG A 37 27.76 3.44 -21.78
#